data_AF-A0A1R2CU62-F1
#
_entry.id   AF-A0A1R2CU62-F1
#
_cell.length_a   1.000
_cell.length_b   1.000
_cell.length_c   1.000
_cell.angle_alpha   90.00
_cell.angle_beta   90.00
_cell.angle_gamma   90.00
#
_symmetry.space_group_name_H-M   'P 1'
#
loop_
_entity.id
_entity.type
_entity.pdbx_description
1 polymer ?
#
loop_
_entity_poly.entity_id
_entity_poly.type
_entity_poly.pdbx_seq_one_letter_code
_entity_poly.pdbx_strand_id
1 'polypeptide(L)'
;MEQKRVLVAGVFDLFSLCHMRVLEKLKSDPSNYVIVGVYDDETTQENKILTVMTGYERSENLKHTRFVDEIIYPCPFVLSQEFLQKHNIDVVMSENFDDRHREIQAKFQTLDHLDGTSTNDIIARVLNEYDEYCERSLSRGYAYNELGLKELDAKCLFLRLGHKKIR
;
A
#
# COMPACT_ATOMS: atom_id res chain seq x y z
N MET A 1 -22.15 -16.78 18.08
CA MET A 1 -22.24 -16.22 16.71
C MET A 1 -21.29 -17.02 15.85
N GLU A 2 -21.72 -17.42 14.66
CA GLU A 2 -20.86 -18.14 13.72
C GLU A 2 -19.74 -17.21 13.25
N GLN A 3 -18.49 -17.69 13.26
CA GLN A 3 -17.33 -16.90 12.88
C GLN A 3 -17.26 -16.80 11.36
N LYS A 4 -17.10 -15.59 10.82
CA LYS A 4 -17.06 -15.29 9.39
C LYS A 4 -15.63 -14.99 8.94
N ARG A 5 -15.12 -15.72 7.95
CA ARG A 5 -13.78 -15.50 7.38
C ARG A 5 -13.86 -14.46 6.27
N VAL A 6 -13.32 -13.28 6.55
CA VAL A 6 -13.42 -12.10 5.68
C VAL A 6 -12.05 -11.85 5.05
N LEU A 7 -11.98 -11.91 3.72
CA LEU A 7 -10.78 -11.60 2.95
C LEU A 7 -10.79 -10.14 2.50
N VAL A 8 -9.69 -9.43 2.71
CA VAL A 8 -9.34 -8.20 1.97
C VAL A 8 -8.08 -8.49 1.17
N ALA A 9 -8.14 -8.40 -0.15
CA ALA A 9 -6.98 -8.57 -1.02
C ALA A 9 -6.50 -7.22 -1.54
N GLY A 10 -5.18 -7.04 -1.66
CA GLY A 10 -4.63 -5.78 -2.08
C GLY A 10 -3.10 -5.74 -2.11
N VAL A 11 -2.59 -4.57 -2.47
CA VAL A 11 -1.15 -4.30 -2.54
C VAL A 11 -0.61 -4.01 -1.13
N PHE A 12 -1.30 -3.16 -0.37
CA PHE A 12 -0.88 -2.70 0.98
C PHE A 12 0.49 -2.01 1.02
N ASP A 13 0.86 -1.30 -0.06
CA ASP A 13 2.12 -0.56 -0.14
C ASP A 13 2.14 0.67 0.78
N LEU A 14 3.32 1.00 1.32
CA LEU A 14 3.52 2.05 2.34
C LEU A 14 2.41 2.03 3.40
N PHE A 15 2.20 0.87 4.03
CA PHE A 15 1.04 0.53 4.88
C PHE A 15 0.47 1.75 5.64
N SER A 16 -0.57 2.35 5.05
CA SER A 16 -1.01 3.69 5.38
C SER A 16 -2.15 3.69 6.41
N LEU A 17 -2.51 4.87 6.90
CA LEU A 17 -3.63 5.03 7.82
C LEU A 17 -4.95 4.57 7.21
N CYS A 18 -5.14 4.75 5.89
CA CYS A 18 -6.31 4.24 5.20
C CYS A 18 -6.41 2.72 5.34
N HIS A 19 -5.32 1.98 5.03
CA HIS A 19 -5.30 0.52 5.20
C HIS A 19 -5.62 0.10 6.65
N MET A 20 -5.02 0.77 7.64
CA MET A 20 -5.28 0.46 9.05
C MET A 20 -6.75 0.67 9.44
N ARG A 21 -7.38 1.76 9.00
CA ARG A 21 -8.80 2.05 9.30
C ARG A 21 -9.73 1.03 8.68
N VAL A 22 -9.43 0.56 7.48
CA VAL A 22 -10.18 -0.51 6.81
C VAL A 22 -10.14 -1.78 7.64
N LEU A 23 -8.95 -2.21 8.05
CA LEU A 23 -8.77 -3.42 8.86
C LEU A 23 -9.40 -3.27 10.25
N GLU A 24 -9.27 -2.10 10.88
CA GLU A 24 -9.92 -1.81 12.16
C GLU A 24 -11.46 -1.89 12.06
N LYS A 25 -12.05 -1.32 11.01
CA LYS A 25 -13.50 -1.40 10.77
C LYS A 25 -13.96 -2.84 10.62
N LEU A 26 -13.22 -3.66 9.87
CA LEU A 26 -13.54 -5.09 9.73
C LEU A 26 -13.40 -5.84 11.06
N LYS A 27 -12.35 -5.55 11.82
CA LYS A 27 -12.11 -6.19 13.12
C LYS A 27 -13.04 -5.70 14.24
N SER A 28 -13.74 -4.58 14.04
CA SER A 28 -14.72 -4.06 15.01
C SER A 28 -15.90 -5.00 15.24
N ASP A 29 -16.24 -5.83 14.23
CA ASP A 29 -17.17 -6.94 14.39
C ASP A 29 -16.43 -8.17 14.96
N PRO A 30 -16.74 -8.61 16.19
CA PRO A 30 -16.05 -9.72 16.84
C PRO A 30 -16.30 -11.08 16.17
N SER A 31 -17.29 -11.18 15.26
CA SER A 31 -17.52 -12.40 14.49
C SER A 31 -16.56 -12.54 13.31
N ASN A 32 -15.87 -11.46 12.92
CA ASN A 32 -14.95 -11.48 11.78
C ASN A 32 -13.57 -12.07 12.16
N TYR A 33 -13.17 -13.04 11.35
CA TYR A 33 -11.78 -13.48 11.22
C TYR A 33 -11.20 -12.84 9.96
N VAL A 34 -10.34 -11.83 10.15
CA VAL A 34 -9.83 -10.95 9.10
C VAL A 34 -8.58 -11.55 8.48
N ILE A 35 -8.70 -11.90 7.21
CA ILE A 35 -7.64 -12.46 6.38
C ILE A 35 -7.20 -11.37 5.39
N VAL A 36 -5.90 -11.16 5.28
CA VAL A 36 -5.35 -10.20 4.31
C VAL A 36 -4.57 -10.94 3.23
N GLY A 37 -5.01 -10.80 1.98
CA GLY A 37 -4.32 -11.30 0.80
C GLY A 37 -3.38 -10.24 0.23
N VAL A 38 -2.08 -10.52 0.19
CA VAL A 38 -1.07 -9.57 -0.33
C VAL A 38 -0.60 -10.03 -1.71
N TYR A 39 -0.75 -9.17 -2.71
CA TYR A 39 -0.24 -9.45 -4.06
C TYR A 39 1.29 -9.45 -4.05
N ASP A 40 1.91 -10.41 -4.72
CA ASP A 40 3.36 -10.45 -4.91
C ASP A 40 3.84 -9.49 -6.00
N ASP A 41 5.16 -9.33 -6.06
CA ASP A 41 5.76 -8.31 -6.93
C ASP A 41 5.52 -8.65 -8.42
N GLU A 42 5.56 -9.92 -8.80
CA GLU A 42 5.24 -10.37 -10.16
C GLU A 42 3.79 -10.03 -10.52
N THR A 43 2.82 -10.38 -9.67
CA THR A 43 1.41 -10.05 -9.89
C THR A 43 1.19 -8.54 -10.00
N THR A 44 1.83 -7.73 -9.14
CA THR A 44 1.69 -6.27 -9.20
C THR A 44 2.26 -5.69 -10.50
N GLN A 45 3.42 -6.19 -10.95
CA GLN A 45 4.06 -5.76 -12.20
C GLN A 45 3.24 -6.11 -13.44
N GLU A 46 2.72 -7.34 -13.52
CA GLU A 46 1.84 -7.78 -14.62
C GLU A 46 0.59 -6.90 -14.73
N ASN A 47 0.06 -6.45 -13.60
CA ASN A 47 -1.12 -5.58 -13.52
C ASN A 47 -0.76 -4.08 -13.57
N LYS A 48 0.50 -3.73 -13.88
CA LYS A 48 1.01 -2.34 -14.01
C LYS A 48 0.83 -1.51 -12.75
N ILE A 49 0.89 -2.15 -11.59
CA ILE A 49 0.84 -1.52 -10.28
C ILE A 49 2.29 -1.29 -9.85
N LEU A 50 2.64 -0.03 -9.59
CA LEU A 50 3.94 0.32 -9.04
C LEU A 50 3.91 0.22 -7.52
N THR A 51 4.97 -0.35 -6.93
CA THR A 51 5.15 -0.44 -5.48
C THR A 51 6.50 0.15 -5.08
N VAL A 52 6.54 0.78 -3.91
CA VAL A 52 7.78 1.24 -3.27
C VAL A 52 8.39 0.11 -2.44
N MET A 53 7.55 -0.63 -1.70
CA MET A 53 7.96 -1.75 -0.88
C MET A 53 7.85 -3.08 -1.63
N THR A 54 8.76 -4.00 -1.34
CA THR A 54 8.70 -5.39 -1.84
C THR A 54 7.49 -6.12 -1.26
N GLY A 55 7.02 -7.17 -1.93
CA GLY A 55 5.90 -7.99 -1.46
C GLY A 55 6.15 -8.62 -0.10
N TYR A 56 7.40 -8.99 0.15
CA TYR A 56 7.84 -9.46 1.46
C TYR A 56 7.63 -8.38 2.53
N GLU A 57 8.19 -7.17 2.35
CA GLU A 57 8.05 -6.08 3.34
C GLU A 57 6.59 -5.68 3.58
N ARG A 58 5.77 -5.65 2.52
CA ARG A 58 4.32 -5.40 2.61
C ARG A 58 3.63 -6.47 3.46
N SER A 59 3.96 -7.74 3.25
CA SER A 59 3.40 -8.86 4.02
C SER A 59 3.87 -8.87 5.49
N GLU A 60 5.13 -8.54 5.76
CA GLU A 60 5.68 -8.48 7.13
C GLU A 60 5.08 -7.34 7.93
N ASN A 61 4.92 -6.14 7.32
CA ASN A 61 4.27 -5.00 7.98
C ASN A 61 2.87 -5.35 8.52
N LEU A 62 2.11 -6.15 7.78
CA LEU A 62 0.77 -6.59 8.16
C LEU A 62 0.77 -7.55 9.36
N LYS A 63 1.86 -8.27 9.65
CA LYS A 63 1.94 -9.14 10.84
C LYS A 63 1.94 -8.35 12.14
N HIS A 64 2.33 -7.08 12.08
CA HIS A 64 2.48 -6.22 13.25
C HIS A 64 1.22 -5.42 13.58
N THR A 65 0.12 -5.61 12.83
CA THR A 65 -1.17 -5.03 13.17
C THR A 65 -2.04 -6.01 13.96
N ARG A 66 -2.71 -5.51 15.00
CA ARG A 66 -3.67 -6.28 15.82
C ARG A 66 -4.97 -6.62 15.07
N PHE A 67 -5.19 -6.01 13.91
CA PHE A 67 -6.46 -6.10 13.18
C PHE A 67 -6.51 -7.24 12.16
N VAL A 68 -5.40 -7.97 12.00
CA VAL A 68 -5.25 -9.06 11.03
C VAL A 68 -5.04 -10.36 11.78
N ASP A 69 -5.79 -11.39 11.43
CA ASP A 69 -5.66 -12.73 12.03
C ASP A 69 -4.80 -13.66 11.17
N GLU A 70 -4.87 -13.52 9.85
CA GLU A 70 -4.18 -14.39 8.90
C GLU A 70 -3.72 -13.58 7.67
N ILE A 71 -2.55 -13.92 7.13
CA ILE A 71 -2.01 -13.29 5.93
C ILE A 71 -1.76 -14.37 4.89
N ILE A 72 -2.24 -14.13 3.66
CA ILE A 72 -1.99 -14.98 2.51
C ILE A 72 -1.05 -14.23 1.56
N TYR A 73 0.17 -14.74 1.43
CA TYR A 73 1.18 -14.25 0.50
C TYR A 73 1.93 -15.44 -0.12
N PRO A 74 2.00 -15.56 -1.46
CA PRO A 74 1.40 -14.69 -2.47
C PRO A 74 -0.12 -14.89 -2.58
N CYS A 75 -0.86 -13.79 -2.78
CA CYS A 75 -2.29 -13.81 -3.12
C CYS A 75 -2.46 -13.51 -4.61
N PRO A 76 -3.30 -14.26 -5.35
CA PRO A 76 -3.55 -13.98 -6.76
C PRO A 76 -4.40 -12.71 -6.94
N PHE A 77 -4.18 -11.98 -8.03
CA PHE A 77 -5.00 -10.80 -8.35
C PHE A 77 -6.45 -11.16 -8.66
N VAL A 78 -6.66 -12.21 -9.46
CA VAL A 78 -7.98 -12.74 -9.80
C VAL A 78 -8.28 -13.91 -8.88
N LEU A 79 -9.18 -13.69 -7.93
CA LEU A 79 -9.63 -14.70 -6.97
C LEU A 79 -10.59 -15.68 -7.66
N SER A 80 -10.31 -16.98 -7.54
CA SER A 80 -11.14 -18.08 -8.07
C SER A 80 -11.97 -18.74 -6.96
N GLN A 81 -13.04 -19.44 -7.34
CA GLN A 81 -13.84 -20.21 -6.39
C GLN A 81 -13.00 -21.25 -5.63
N GLU A 82 -12.05 -21.90 -6.31
CA GLU A 82 -11.11 -22.85 -5.71
C GLU A 82 -10.22 -22.18 -4.65
N PHE A 83 -9.73 -20.96 -4.91
CA PHE A 83 -8.95 -20.19 -3.94
C PHE A 83 -9.79 -19.88 -2.70
N LEU A 84 -11.03 -19.42 -2.89
CA LEU A 84 -11.96 -19.14 -1.78
C LEU A 84 -12.22 -20.40 -0.94
N GLN A 85 -12.46 -21.55 -1.59
CA GLN A 85 -12.68 -22.82 -0.89
C GLN A 85 -11.43 -23.29 -0.14
N LYS A 86 -10.24 -23.23 -0.77
CA LYS A 86 -8.98 -23.64 -0.16
C LYS A 86 -8.69 -22.90 1.15
N HIS A 87 -9.02 -21.61 1.21
CA HIS A 87 -8.78 -20.76 2.38
C HIS A 87 -10.02 -20.59 3.28
N ASN A 88 -11.12 -21.30 2.97
CA ASN A 88 -12.41 -21.21 3.64
C ASN A 88 -12.90 -19.76 3.76
N ILE A 89 -12.92 -19.01 2.65
CA ILE A 89 -13.31 -17.60 2.63
C ILE A 89 -14.84 -17.48 2.48
N ASP A 90 -15.46 -16.79 3.43
CA ASP A 90 -16.90 -16.58 3.44
C ASP A 90 -17.31 -15.34 2.65
N VAL A 91 -16.51 -14.26 2.76
CA VAL A 91 -16.76 -12.98 2.09
C VAL A 91 -15.45 -12.32 1.68
N VAL A 92 -15.48 -11.68 0.51
CA VAL A 92 -14.42 -10.81 0.00
C VAL A 92 -14.87 -9.37 0.11
N MET A 93 -14.10 -8.54 0.82
CA MET A 93 -14.34 -7.10 0.91
C MET A 93 -13.46 -6.39 -0.12
N SER A 94 -14.08 -5.55 -0.96
CA SER A 94 -13.37 -4.74 -1.94
C SER A 94 -14.07 -3.39 -2.11
N GLU A 95 -13.31 -2.32 -2.36
CA GLU A 95 -13.89 -1.02 -2.72
C GLU A 95 -14.58 -1.08 -4.09
N ASN A 96 -14.02 -1.84 -5.03
CA ASN A 96 -14.54 -1.97 -6.39
C ASN A 96 -14.67 -3.44 -6.80
N PHE A 97 -15.76 -3.76 -7.49
CA PHE A 97 -15.96 -5.08 -8.09
C PHE A 97 -15.36 -5.08 -9.50
N ASP A 98 -14.55 -6.11 -9.80
CA ASP A 98 -13.98 -6.34 -11.12
C ASP A 98 -14.68 -7.52 -11.79
N ASP A 99 -15.08 -7.34 -13.06
CA ASP A 99 -15.76 -8.36 -13.86
C ASP A 99 -14.99 -9.68 -13.98
N ARG A 100 -13.67 -9.66 -13.79
CA ARG A 100 -12.83 -10.88 -13.74
C ARG A 100 -13.18 -11.79 -12.57
N HIS A 101 -13.92 -11.30 -11.57
CA HIS A 101 -14.41 -12.08 -10.42
C HIS A 101 -15.88 -12.49 -10.53
N ARG A 102 -16.47 -12.47 -11.73
CA ARG A 102 -17.90 -12.78 -11.94
C ARG A 102 -18.36 -14.08 -11.30
N GLU A 103 -17.52 -15.13 -11.33
CA GLU A 103 -17.85 -16.45 -10.76
C GLU A 103 -18.07 -16.42 -9.25
N ILE A 104 -17.45 -15.47 -8.54
CA ILE A 104 -17.51 -15.33 -7.09
C ILE A 104 -18.21 -14.05 -6.66
N GLN A 105 -18.95 -13.38 -7.56
CA GLN A 105 -19.65 -12.11 -7.30
C GLN A 105 -20.54 -12.16 -6.05
N ALA A 106 -21.22 -13.29 -5.81
CA ALA A 106 -22.09 -13.47 -4.63
C ALA A 106 -21.35 -13.40 -3.29
N LYS A 107 -20.02 -13.55 -3.30
CA LYS A 107 -19.15 -13.48 -2.12
C LYS A 107 -18.58 -12.08 -1.89
N PHE A 108 -18.72 -11.15 -2.84
CA PHE A 108 -18.22 -9.79 -2.71
C PHE A 108 -19.16 -8.92 -1.89
N GLN A 109 -18.58 -8.14 -1.00
CA GLN A 109 -19.24 -7.05 -0.28
C GLN A 109 -18.44 -5.77 -0.47
N THR A 110 -19.15 -4.67 -0.70
CA THR A 110 -18.52 -3.37 -0.91
C THR A 110 -17.94 -2.87 0.39
N LEU A 111 -16.70 -2.39 0.32
CA LEU A 111 -16.07 -1.65 1.39
C LEU A 111 -16.28 -0.16 1.14
N ASP A 112 -16.86 0.55 2.11
CA ASP A 112 -16.95 2.00 2.03
C ASP A 112 -15.53 2.58 2.00
N HIS A 113 -15.31 3.53 1.10
CA HIS A 113 -14.09 4.31 1.11
C HIS A 113 -13.94 5.01 2.46
N LEU A 114 -12.78 4.86 3.08
CA LEU A 114 -12.49 5.50 4.36
C LEU A 114 -11.51 6.65 4.13
N ASP A 115 -11.88 7.82 4.65
CA ASP A 115 -11.01 8.99 4.65
C ASP A 115 -9.71 8.65 5.39
N GLY A 116 -8.59 9.12 4.85
CA GLY A 116 -7.28 8.87 5.41
C GLY A 116 -6.17 9.27 4.47
N THR A 117 -4.94 9.26 4.97
CA THR A 117 -3.77 9.41 4.10
C THR A 117 -3.61 8.10 3.31
N SER A 118 -3.72 8.18 1.98
CA SER A 118 -3.46 7.10 1.04
C SER A 118 -1.96 6.96 0.73
N THR A 119 -1.57 5.85 0.12
CA THR A 119 -0.20 5.65 -0.39
C THR A 119 0.21 6.78 -1.35
N ASN A 120 -0.71 7.20 -2.21
CA ASN A 120 -0.49 8.32 -3.13
C ASN A 120 -0.25 9.64 -2.39
N ASP A 121 -0.97 9.89 -1.29
CA ASP A 121 -0.77 11.09 -0.49
C ASP A 121 0.61 11.09 0.20
N ILE A 122 1.07 9.93 0.69
CA ILE A 122 2.41 9.78 1.27
C ILE A 122 3.47 10.09 0.20
N ILE A 123 3.35 9.48 -0.96
CA ILE A 123 4.28 9.70 -2.08
C ILE A 123 4.28 11.17 -2.50
N ALA A 124 3.10 11.78 -2.65
CA ALA A 124 2.98 13.19 -3.02
C ALA A 124 3.66 14.13 -2.02
N ARG A 125 3.52 13.87 -0.71
CA ARG A 125 4.22 14.65 0.35
C ARG A 125 5.73 14.51 0.22
N VAL A 126 6.24 13.29 0.05
CA VAL A 126 7.68 13.03 -0.12
C VAL A 126 8.20 13.77 -1.35
N LEU A 127 7.50 13.71 -2.48
CA LEU A 127 7.90 14.38 -3.72
C LEU A 127 7.87 15.91 -3.58
N ASN A 128 6.86 16.47 -2.92
CA ASN A 128 6.76 17.92 -2.71
C ASN A 128 7.89 18.47 -1.82
N GLU A 129 8.40 17.66 -0.88
CA GLU A 129 9.50 18.05 0.02
C GLU A 129 10.89 17.65 -0.53
N TYR A 130 10.95 16.93 -1.65
CA TYR A 130 12.19 16.34 -2.16
C TYR A 130 13.25 17.38 -2.52
N ASP A 131 12.87 18.47 -3.21
CA ASP A 131 13.79 19.57 -3.55
C ASP A 131 14.44 20.17 -2.29
N GLU A 132 13.65 20.41 -1.24
CA GLU A 132 14.14 20.97 0.02
C GLU A 132 15.03 19.98 0.79
N TYR A 133 14.66 18.69 0.78
CA TYR A 133 15.50 17.62 1.30
C TYR A 133 16.86 17.58 0.59
N CYS A 134 16.88 17.69 -0.73
CA CYS A 134 18.08 17.74 -1.54
C CYS A 134 18.94 18.97 -1.23
N GLU A 135 18.34 20.17 -1.18
CA GLU A 135 19.01 21.42 -0.80
C GLU A 135 19.70 21.30 0.57
N ARG A 136 18.98 20.77 1.57
CA ARG A 136 19.49 20.60 2.94
C ARG A 136 20.61 19.57 3.01
N SER A 137 20.48 18.45 2.29
CA SER A 137 21.48 17.39 2.26
C SER A 137 22.76 17.84 1.55
N LEU A 138 22.65 18.53 0.41
CA LEU A 138 23.80 19.14 -0.26
C LEU A 138 24.52 20.15 0.65
N SER A 139 23.76 20.98 1.37
CA SER A 139 24.32 21.94 2.33
C SER A 139 25.06 21.27 3.51
N ARG A 140 24.72 20.02 3.83
CA ARG A 140 25.40 19.19 4.85
C ARG A 140 26.60 18.42 4.30
N GLY A 141 26.89 18.54 3.00
CA GLY A 141 28.04 17.90 2.36
C GLY A 141 27.77 16.51 1.78
N TYR A 142 26.51 16.08 1.67
CA TYR A 142 26.17 14.85 0.96
C TYR A 142 26.49 14.99 -0.54
N ALA A 143 26.93 13.91 -1.17
CA ALA A 143 27.22 13.93 -2.60
C ALA A 143 25.90 13.87 -3.40
N TYR A 144 25.82 14.63 -4.49
CA TYR A 144 24.57 14.76 -5.26
C TYR A 144 24.07 13.42 -5.85
N ASN A 145 24.99 12.52 -6.19
CA ASN A 145 24.69 11.19 -6.71
C ASN A 145 24.06 10.26 -5.65
N GLU A 146 24.40 10.44 -4.37
CA GLU A 146 23.76 9.71 -3.26
C GLU A 146 22.30 10.10 -3.06
N LEU A 147 21.94 11.32 -3.49
CA LEU A 147 20.58 11.83 -3.44
C LEU A 147 19.76 11.48 -4.69
N GLY A 148 20.35 10.77 -5.66
CA GLY A 148 19.72 10.46 -6.95
C GLY A 148 19.66 11.64 -7.92
N LEU A 149 20.38 12.73 -7.64
CA LEU A 149 20.41 13.91 -8.50
C LEU A 149 21.42 13.74 -9.65
N LYS A 150 21.11 14.35 -10.79
CA LYS A 150 22.12 14.59 -11.83
C LYS A 150 22.93 15.82 -11.46
N GLU A 151 24.15 15.91 -11.99
CA GLU A 151 25.07 17.02 -11.70
C GLU A 151 24.45 18.39 -12.03
N LEU A 152 23.70 18.48 -13.14
CA LEU A 152 23.04 19.72 -13.56
C LEU A 152 21.95 20.14 -12.56
N ASP A 153 21.14 19.19 -12.08
CA ASP A 153 20.06 19.45 -11.12
C ASP A 153 20.65 19.92 -9.78
N ALA A 154 21.74 19.31 -9.34
CA ALA A 154 22.47 19.72 -8.15
C ALA A 154 23.05 21.13 -8.27
N LYS A 155 23.62 21.49 -9.44
CA LYS A 155 24.09 22.85 -9.72
C LYS A 155 22.95 23.88 -9.67
N CYS A 156 21.79 23.55 -10.24
CA CYS A 156 20.61 24.40 -10.19
C CYS A 156 20.13 24.64 -8.75
N LEU A 157 20.08 23.59 -7.92
CA LEU A 157 19.73 23.71 -6.50
C LEU A 157 20.75 24.55 -5.72
N PHE A 158 22.05 24.38 -5.99
CA PHE A 158 23.11 25.17 -5.36
C PHE A 158 23.02 26.67 -5.69
N LEU A 159 22.68 27.00 -6.95
CA LEU A 159 22.43 28.38 -7.37
C LEU A 159 21.23 28.98 -6.61
N ARG A 160 20.12 28.24 -6.49
CA ARG A 160 18.95 28.68 -5.69
C ARG A 160 19.30 28.94 -4.23
N LEU A 161 20.11 28.07 -3.61
CA LEU A 161 20.60 28.24 -2.25
C LEU A 161 21.46 29.50 -2.07
N GLY A 162 22.31 29.82 -3.05
CA GLY A 162 23.10 31.04 -3.08
C GLY A 162 22.24 32.31 -3.12
N HIS A 163 21.10 32.27 -3.83
CA HIS A 163 20.14 33.38 -3.89
C HIS A 163 19.31 33.55 -2.61
N LYS A 164 19.01 32.46 -1.86
CA LYS A 164 18.28 32.53 -0.58
C LYS A 164 19.06 33.24 0.56
N LYS A 165 20.40 33.35 0.46
CA LYS A 165 21.25 34.10 1.42
C LYS A 165 21.27 35.62 1.21
N ILE A 166 20.61 36.15 0.17
CA ILE A 166 20.53 37.58 -0.09
C ILE A 166 19.17 38.11 0.41
N ARG A 167 19.06 38.31 1.73
CA ARG A 167 18.07 39.20 2.35
C ARG A 167 18.50 39.54 3.77
#